data_AF-A0A945TYU8-F1
#
_entry.id   AF-A0A945TYU8-F1
#
_cell.length_a   1.000
_cell.length_b   1.000
_cell.length_c   1.000
_cell.angle_alpha   90.00
_cell.angle_beta   90.00
_cell.angle_gamma   90.00
#
_symmetry.space_group_name_H-M   'P 1'
#
loop_
_entity.id
_entity.type
_entity.pdbx_description
1 polymer ?
#
loop_
_entity_poly.entity_id
_entity_poly.type
_entity_poly.pdbx_seq_one_letter_code
_entity_poly.pdbx_strand_id
1 'polypeptide(L)'
;MTTATRHKSARRTGVDWFLFFLKFAMFSVIGFGLFAFTLQQIDPNNWLAQQINDDATGLTADQFEGLVIAGLSQGSMYGLIALGYSMVYGVLGFINFAHGEVFMVGAMTGMITSNKLAEAGAWESNFVPSLLFIVVLAILVSTFTAVVMERVAYRPLRGAPRLIPLITSIGISFFIQNVSVVLLGPGAKSYPDLPSWWTETQSIWFLDVQRTRLLVVLVAGVS
;
A
#
# COMPACT_ATOMS: atom_id res chain seq x y z
N MET A 1 -17.86 4.59 -56.10
CA MET A 1 -18.80 4.17 -55.04
C MET A 1 -18.05 4.19 -53.71
N THR A 2 -18.22 5.26 -52.94
CA THR A 2 -17.62 5.48 -51.62
C THR A 2 -18.63 5.10 -50.54
N THR A 3 -18.46 3.94 -49.92
CA THR A 3 -19.29 3.47 -48.81
C THR A 3 -18.85 4.17 -47.52
N ALA A 4 -19.65 5.16 -47.09
CA ALA A 4 -19.49 5.81 -45.80
C ALA A 4 -19.79 4.81 -44.66
N THR A 5 -18.76 4.46 -43.88
CA THR A 5 -18.90 3.68 -42.64
C THR A 5 -19.51 4.57 -41.56
N ARG A 6 -20.80 4.37 -41.30
CA ARG A 6 -21.57 5.06 -40.24
C ARG A 6 -21.04 4.63 -38.87
N HIS A 7 -20.28 5.51 -38.21
CA HIS A 7 -19.87 5.34 -36.81
C HIS A 7 -21.13 5.24 -35.92
N LYS A 8 -21.47 4.04 -35.44
CA LYS A 8 -22.48 3.88 -34.38
C LYS A 8 -21.89 4.45 -33.10
N SER A 9 -22.53 5.47 -32.52
CA SER A 9 -22.15 5.98 -31.21
C SER A 9 -22.38 4.87 -30.16
N ALA A 10 -21.33 4.55 -29.40
CA ALA A 10 -21.41 3.55 -28.34
C ALA A 10 -22.39 4.05 -27.26
N ARG A 11 -23.48 3.32 -27.05
CA ARG A 11 -24.50 3.63 -26.04
C ARG A 11 -23.86 3.41 -24.67
N ARG A 12 -23.60 4.49 -23.90
CA ARG A 12 -23.06 4.39 -22.53
C ARG A 12 -23.93 3.45 -21.70
N THR A 13 -23.32 2.41 -21.16
CA THR A 13 -23.95 1.39 -20.33
C THR A 13 -24.20 1.91 -18.91
N GLY A 14 -25.05 1.25 -18.14
CA GLY A 14 -25.23 1.57 -16.72
C GLY A 14 -23.92 1.48 -15.92
N VAL A 15 -22.99 0.63 -16.36
CA VAL A 15 -21.62 0.53 -15.82
C VAL A 15 -20.83 1.81 -16.07
N ASP A 16 -20.92 2.41 -17.26
CA ASP A 16 -20.21 3.65 -17.56
C ASP A 16 -20.68 4.81 -16.67
N TRP A 17 -21.97 4.86 -16.37
CA TRP A 17 -22.53 5.85 -15.45
C TRP A 17 -22.08 5.59 -14.01
N PHE A 18 -22.09 4.33 -13.56
CA PHE A 18 -21.58 3.95 -12.25
C PHE A 18 -20.10 4.31 -12.07
N LEU A 19 -19.26 4.01 -13.07
CA LEU A 19 -17.83 4.34 -13.06
C LEU A 19 -17.60 5.86 -13.08
N PHE A 20 -18.42 6.60 -13.83
CA PHE A 20 -18.38 8.06 -13.82
C PHE A 20 -18.74 8.61 -12.43
N PHE A 21 -19.82 8.12 -11.83
CA PHE A 21 -20.25 8.49 -10.49
C PHE A 21 -19.15 8.19 -9.45
N LEU A 22 -18.55 7.00 -9.49
CA LEU A 22 -17.49 6.62 -8.57
C LEU A 22 -16.29 7.56 -8.68
N LYS A 23 -15.84 7.85 -9.91
CA LYS A 23 -14.74 8.81 -10.15
C LYS A 23 -15.11 10.19 -9.62
N PHE A 24 -16.30 10.68 -9.95
CA PHE A 24 -16.79 11.97 -9.49
C PHE A 24 -16.83 12.05 -7.96
N ALA A 25 -17.34 11.01 -7.28
CA ALA A 25 -17.37 10.93 -5.83
C ALA A 25 -15.95 10.97 -5.23
N MET A 26 -15.02 10.17 -5.76
CA MET A 26 -13.63 10.17 -5.30
C MET A 26 -12.96 11.53 -5.48
N PHE A 27 -13.08 12.16 -6.65
CA PHE A 27 -12.52 13.49 -6.90
C PHE A 27 -13.18 14.56 -6.02
N SER A 28 -14.48 14.46 -5.76
CA SER A 28 -15.20 15.39 -4.90
C SER A 28 -14.72 15.30 -3.45
N VAL A 29 -14.50 14.08 -2.92
CA VAL A 29 -13.97 13.89 -1.55
C VAL A 29 -12.57 14.49 -1.43
N ILE A 30 -11.68 14.23 -2.40
CA ILE A 30 -10.33 14.79 -2.40
C ILE A 30 -10.36 16.32 -2.51
N GLY A 31 -11.16 16.85 -3.44
CA GLY A 31 -11.30 18.29 -3.65
C GLY A 31 -11.86 19.02 -2.43
N PHE A 32 -12.87 18.45 -1.78
CA PHE A 32 -13.42 18.98 -0.54
C PHE A 32 -12.41 18.95 0.60
N GLY A 33 -11.66 17.84 0.76
CA GLY A 33 -10.60 17.72 1.77
C GLY A 33 -9.49 18.75 1.57
N LEU A 34 -9.02 18.95 0.33
CA LEU A 34 -8.02 19.98 0.02
C LEU A 34 -8.54 21.39 0.26
N PHE A 35 -9.79 21.66 -0.12
CA PHE A 35 -10.42 22.95 0.14
C PHE A 35 -10.52 23.24 1.64
N ALA A 36 -11.03 22.28 2.43
CA ALA A 36 -11.10 22.40 3.88
C ALA A 36 -9.71 22.62 4.50
N PHE A 37 -8.70 21.88 4.04
CA PHE A 37 -7.31 22.07 4.46
C PHE A 37 -6.79 23.48 4.16
N THR A 38 -7.03 24.02 2.96
CA THR A 38 -6.61 25.39 2.61
C THR A 38 -7.31 26.45 3.44
N LEU A 39 -8.61 26.28 3.72
CA LEU A 39 -9.35 27.18 4.60
C LEU A 39 -8.80 27.16 6.02
N GLN A 40 -8.42 25.99 6.54
CA GLN A 40 -7.76 25.87 7.84
C GLN A 40 -6.41 26.62 7.89
N GLN A 41 -5.64 26.65 6.78
CA GLN A 41 -4.38 27.39 6.75
C GLN A 41 -4.55 28.92 6.69
N ILE A 42 -5.66 29.42 6.15
CA ILE A 42 -5.95 30.86 6.06
C ILE A 42 -6.53 31.37 7.38
N ASP A 43 -7.55 30.70 7.89
CA ASP A 43 -8.17 31.03 9.18
C ASP A 43 -8.56 29.72 9.90
N PRO A 44 -7.83 29.35 10.97
CA PRO A 44 -8.13 28.16 11.73
C PRO A 44 -9.48 28.20 12.46
N ASN A 45 -10.06 29.39 12.68
CA ASN A 45 -11.36 29.56 13.33
C ASN A 45 -12.56 29.43 12.37
N ASN A 46 -12.31 29.02 11.13
CA ASN A 46 -13.37 28.80 10.15
C ASN A 46 -14.33 27.70 10.62
N TRP A 47 -15.62 27.89 10.35
CA TRP A 47 -16.68 26.94 10.72
C TRP A 47 -16.43 25.51 10.19
N LEU A 48 -15.84 25.39 9.00
CA LEU A 48 -15.44 24.12 8.37
C LEU A 48 -14.26 23.45 9.09
N ALA A 49 -13.29 24.24 9.55
CA ALA A 49 -12.13 23.70 10.26
C ALA A 49 -12.55 23.17 11.63
N GLN A 50 -13.37 23.94 12.37
CA GLN A 50 -13.92 23.53 13.67
C GLN A 50 -14.85 22.33 13.60
N GLN A 51 -15.61 22.15 12.52
CA GLN A 51 -16.43 20.93 12.35
C GLN A 51 -15.60 19.65 12.15
N ILE A 52 -14.36 19.79 11.68
CA ILE A 52 -13.47 18.65 11.41
C ILE A 52 -12.53 18.41 12.60
N ASN A 53 -11.94 19.47 13.14
CA ASN A 53 -11.04 19.47 14.29
C ASN A 53 -11.34 20.68 15.20
N ASP A 54 -11.76 20.40 16.43
CA ASP A 54 -12.07 21.44 17.42
C ASP A 54 -10.83 22.26 17.82
N ASP A 55 -9.63 21.72 17.65
CA ASP A 55 -8.30 22.29 17.92
C ASP A 55 -7.52 22.63 16.64
N ALA A 56 -8.22 22.91 15.54
CA ALA A 56 -7.59 23.25 14.27
C ALA A 56 -6.61 24.43 14.41
N THR A 57 -5.33 24.18 14.12
CA THR A 57 -4.30 25.22 13.97
C THR A 57 -3.72 25.20 12.56
N GLY A 58 -3.20 26.34 12.11
CA GLY A 58 -2.36 26.41 10.92
C GLY A 58 -1.08 25.61 11.13
N LEU A 59 -0.56 24.99 10.07
CA LEU A 59 0.68 24.24 10.10
C LEU A 59 1.87 25.20 10.07
N THR A 60 2.89 24.95 10.88
CA THR A 60 4.18 25.62 10.72
C THR A 60 4.89 25.14 9.45
N ALA A 61 5.91 25.89 9.00
CA ALA A 61 6.69 25.51 7.82
C ALA A 61 7.28 24.09 7.95
N ASP A 62 7.84 23.76 9.11
CA ASP A 62 8.44 22.46 9.41
C ASP A 62 7.39 21.32 9.39
N GLN A 63 6.18 21.60 9.89
CA GLN A 63 5.08 20.62 9.86
C GLN A 63 4.55 20.39 8.45
N PHE A 64 4.46 21.45 7.63
CA PHE A 64 4.07 21.34 6.22
C PHE A 64 5.08 20.51 5.45
N GLU A 65 6.36 20.73 5.70
CA GLU A 65 7.44 19.96 5.12
C GLU A 65 7.35 18.48 5.48
N GLY A 66 7.18 18.18 6.77
CA GLY A 66 6.98 16.83 7.27
C GLY A 66 5.75 16.13 6.67
N LEU A 67 4.69 16.88 6.36
CA LEU A 67 3.48 16.38 5.69
C LEU A 67 3.75 16.01 4.24
N VAL A 68 4.49 16.83 3.49
CA VAL A 68 4.85 16.55 2.09
C VAL A 68 5.70 15.29 2.01
N ILE A 69 6.69 15.16 2.87
CA ILE A 69 7.57 13.98 2.93
C ILE A 69 6.77 12.73 3.33
N ALA A 70 5.91 12.82 4.34
CA ALA A 70 5.04 11.71 4.75
C ALA A 70 4.16 11.26 3.58
N GLY A 71 3.52 12.21 2.91
CA GLY A 71 2.67 11.97 1.75
C GLY A 71 3.42 11.30 0.60
N LEU A 72 4.63 11.75 0.30
CA LEU A 72 5.48 11.15 -0.73
C LEU A 72 5.86 9.72 -0.36
N SER A 73 6.32 9.47 0.87
CA SER A 73 6.66 8.13 1.34
C SER A 73 5.47 7.17 1.28
N GLN A 74 4.29 7.61 1.71
CA GLN A 74 3.08 6.79 1.65
C GLN A 74 2.62 6.55 0.20
N GLY A 75 2.70 7.58 -0.63
CA GLY A 75 2.41 7.50 -2.06
C GLY A 75 3.33 6.53 -2.79
N SER A 76 4.62 6.53 -2.47
CA SER A 76 5.61 5.56 -2.98
C SER A 76 5.24 4.12 -2.61
N MET A 77 4.85 3.85 -1.36
CA MET A 77 4.40 2.52 -0.94
C MET A 77 3.14 2.07 -1.70
N TYR A 78 2.14 2.95 -1.81
CA TYR A 78 0.94 2.64 -2.59
C TYR A 78 1.23 2.47 -4.09
N GLY A 79 2.17 3.25 -4.62
CA GLY A 79 2.67 3.12 -5.99
C GLY A 79 3.29 1.75 -6.24
N LEU A 80 4.15 1.27 -5.34
CA LEU A 80 4.73 -0.08 -5.42
C LEU A 80 3.68 -1.19 -5.37
N ILE A 81 2.68 -1.06 -4.50
CA ILE A 81 1.58 -2.04 -4.40
C ILE A 81 0.79 -2.06 -5.72
N ALA A 82 0.49 -0.90 -6.29
CA ALA A 82 -0.20 -0.80 -7.57
C ALA A 82 0.63 -1.38 -8.73
N LEU A 83 1.93 -1.13 -8.75
CA LEU A 83 2.86 -1.67 -9.74
C LEU A 83 2.89 -3.20 -9.66
N GLY A 84 3.02 -3.77 -8.46
CA GLY A 84 2.96 -5.21 -8.21
C GLY A 84 1.65 -5.84 -8.71
N TYR A 85 0.51 -5.22 -8.39
CA TYR A 85 -0.79 -5.70 -8.86
C TYR A 85 -0.92 -5.66 -10.38
N SER A 86 -0.42 -4.61 -11.04
CA SER A 86 -0.42 -4.48 -12.50
C SER A 86 0.47 -5.52 -13.18
N MET A 87 1.64 -5.82 -12.61
CA MET A 87 2.59 -6.81 -13.13
C MET A 87 2.01 -8.23 -13.03
N VAL A 88 1.43 -8.58 -11.88
CA VAL A 88 0.80 -9.89 -11.68
C VAL A 88 -0.37 -10.09 -12.64
N TYR A 89 -1.22 -9.09 -12.80
CA TYR A 89 -2.30 -9.14 -13.79
C TYR A 89 -1.74 -9.26 -15.22
N GLY A 90 -0.66 -8.54 -15.54
CA GLY A 90 0.00 -8.58 -16.85
C GLY A 90 0.52 -9.97 -17.22
N VAL A 91 1.01 -10.74 -16.24
CA VAL A 91 1.51 -12.10 -16.46
C VAL A 91 0.40 -13.15 -16.42
N LEU A 92 -0.52 -13.06 -15.45
CA LEU A 92 -1.56 -14.08 -15.24
C LEU A 92 -2.78 -13.91 -16.15
N GLY A 93 -3.07 -12.69 -16.60
CA GLY A 93 -4.23 -12.39 -17.45
C GLY A 93 -5.60 -12.51 -16.75
N PHE A 94 -5.62 -12.67 -15.44
CA PHE A 94 -6.82 -12.67 -14.60
C PHE A 94 -6.59 -11.89 -13.31
N ILE A 95 -7.69 -11.42 -12.70
CA ILE A 95 -7.66 -10.68 -11.44
C ILE A 95 -7.30 -11.64 -10.30
N ASN A 96 -6.17 -11.37 -9.64
CA ASN A 96 -5.69 -12.15 -8.50
C ASN A 96 -5.90 -11.37 -7.19
N PHE A 97 -6.98 -11.67 -6.48
CA PHE A 97 -7.30 -11.07 -5.19
C PHE A 97 -6.33 -11.50 -4.08
N ALA A 98 -5.79 -12.71 -4.14
CA ALA A 98 -4.85 -13.23 -3.13
C ALA A 98 -3.47 -12.55 -3.17
N HIS A 99 -3.19 -11.67 -4.13
CA HIS A 99 -1.92 -10.95 -4.20
C HIS A 99 -1.64 -10.12 -2.94
N GLY A 100 -2.67 -9.47 -2.39
CA GLY A 100 -2.54 -8.71 -1.13
C GLY A 100 -2.15 -9.58 0.07
N GLU A 101 -2.61 -10.84 0.09
CA GLU A 101 -2.26 -11.77 1.17
C GLU A 101 -0.80 -12.23 1.11
N VAL A 102 -0.22 -12.34 -0.09
CA VAL A 102 1.22 -12.63 -0.24
C VAL A 102 2.06 -11.49 0.33
N PHE A 103 1.63 -10.24 0.10
CA PHE A 103 2.26 -9.06 0.69
C PHE A 103 2.13 -9.05 2.22
N MET A 104 0.93 -9.37 2.72
CA MET A 104 0.67 -9.53 4.15
C MET A 104 1.59 -10.58 4.79
N VAL A 105 1.73 -11.76 4.19
CA VAL A 105 2.61 -12.83 4.71
C VAL A 105 4.07 -12.37 4.76
N GLY A 106 4.54 -11.63 3.75
CA GLY A 106 5.88 -11.02 3.75
C GLY A 106 6.05 -10.01 4.91
N ALA A 107 5.09 -9.11 5.07
CA ALA A 107 5.10 -8.12 6.16
C ALA A 107 5.01 -8.77 7.55
N MET A 108 4.20 -9.82 7.72
CA MET A 108 4.12 -10.58 8.97
C MET A 108 5.42 -11.33 9.27
N THR A 109 6.06 -11.90 8.25
CA THR A 109 7.39 -12.52 8.40
C THR A 109 8.41 -11.51 8.91
N GLY A 110 8.42 -10.29 8.36
CA GLY A 110 9.30 -9.22 8.83
C GLY A 110 9.00 -8.78 10.26
N MET A 111 7.72 -8.65 10.62
CA MET A 111 7.29 -8.32 11.97
C MET A 111 7.67 -9.40 13.00
N ILE A 112 7.46 -10.68 12.69
CA ILE A 112 7.85 -11.79 13.58
C ILE A 112 9.38 -11.83 13.75
N THR A 113 10.11 -11.68 12.65
CA THR A 113 11.57 -11.80 12.65
C THR A 113 12.23 -10.62 13.37
N SER A 114 11.74 -9.40 13.16
CA SER A 114 12.21 -8.21 13.88
C SER A 114 11.96 -8.31 15.38
N ASN A 115 10.76 -8.72 15.82
CA ASN A 115 10.48 -8.94 17.23
C ASN A 115 11.40 -10.00 17.86
N LYS A 116 11.64 -11.12 17.18
CA LYS A 116 12.58 -12.16 17.66
C LYS A 116 14.03 -11.67 17.74
N LEU A 117 14.47 -10.86 16.77
CA LEU A 117 15.81 -10.27 16.81
C LEU A 117 15.95 -9.19 17.89
N ALA A 118 14.87 -8.49 18.20
CA ALA A 118 14.82 -7.55 19.32
C ALA A 118 14.91 -8.28 20.67
N GLU A 119 14.14 -9.35 20.87
CA GLU A 119 14.23 -10.22 22.05
C GLU A 119 15.64 -10.82 22.23
N ALA A 120 16.32 -11.13 21.13
CA ALA A 120 17.69 -11.65 21.15
C ALA A 120 18.79 -10.58 21.33
N GLY A 121 18.44 -9.29 21.42
CA GLY A 121 19.39 -8.17 21.52
C GLY A 121 20.19 -7.88 20.23
N ALA A 122 19.90 -8.59 19.14
CA ALA A 122 20.56 -8.40 17.83
C ALA A 122 20.05 -7.14 17.11
N TRP A 123 18.82 -6.71 17.40
CA TRP A 123 18.19 -5.55 16.78
C TRP A 123 18.93 -4.23 17.07
N GLU A 124 19.36 -4.02 18.31
CA GLU A 124 20.08 -2.81 18.70
C GLU A 124 21.57 -2.88 18.35
N SER A 125 22.19 -4.05 18.54
CA SER A 125 23.63 -4.24 18.33
C SER A 125 24.03 -4.35 16.86
N ASN A 126 23.17 -4.91 16.01
CA ASN A 126 23.46 -5.21 14.61
C ASN A 126 22.26 -4.90 13.70
N PHE A 127 21.76 -3.66 13.77
CA PHE A 127 20.56 -3.24 13.04
C PHE A 127 20.64 -3.44 11.53
N VAL A 128 21.72 -3.00 10.88
CA VAL A 128 21.85 -3.07 9.40
C VAL A 128 21.87 -4.53 8.90
N PRO A 129 22.70 -5.44 9.45
CA PRO A 129 22.62 -6.86 9.10
C PRO A 129 21.26 -7.49 9.40
N SER A 130 20.64 -7.13 10.52
CA SER A 130 19.31 -7.62 10.92
C SER A 130 18.24 -7.19 9.92
N LEU A 131 18.26 -5.93 9.48
CA LEU A 131 17.35 -5.39 8.48
C LEU A 131 17.49 -6.12 7.13
N LEU A 132 18.72 -6.33 6.67
CA LEU A 132 18.99 -7.10 5.44
C LEU A 132 18.49 -8.54 5.56
N PHE A 133 18.74 -9.19 6.68
CA PHE A 133 18.27 -10.54 6.94
C PHE A 133 16.73 -10.62 6.91
N ILE A 134 16.05 -9.65 7.54
CA ILE A 134 14.58 -9.55 7.53
C ILE A 134 14.05 -9.39 6.11
N VAL A 135 14.62 -8.48 5.32
CA VAL A 135 14.19 -8.23 3.95
C VAL A 135 14.35 -9.50 3.10
N VAL A 136 15.51 -10.15 3.18
CA VAL A 136 15.77 -11.41 2.45
C VAL A 136 14.78 -12.49 2.88
N LEU A 137 14.58 -12.66 4.18
CA LEU A 137 13.65 -13.67 4.69
C LEU A 137 12.20 -13.39 4.26
N ALA A 138 11.76 -12.13 4.30
CA ALA A 138 10.44 -11.73 3.83
C ALA A 138 10.24 -11.99 2.33
N ILE A 139 11.26 -11.72 1.50
CA ILE A 139 11.26 -12.05 0.06
C ILE A 139 11.16 -13.55 -0.14
N LEU A 140 11.94 -14.35 0.60
CA LEU A 140 11.93 -15.81 0.48
C LEU A 140 10.57 -16.40 0.87
N VAL A 141 10.00 -15.97 2.00
CA VAL A 141 8.71 -16.49 2.47
C VAL A 141 7.55 -16.04 1.57
N SER A 142 7.52 -14.78 1.14
CA SER A 142 6.49 -14.30 0.21
C SER A 142 6.58 -15.00 -1.16
N THR A 143 7.78 -15.21 -1.68
CA THR A 143 8.01 -15.96 -2.92
C THR A 143 7.59 -17.41 -2.76
N PHE A 144 7.95 -18.05 -1.65
CA PHE A 144 7.51 -19.41 -1.36
C PHE A 144 5.98 -19.51 -1.32
N THR A 145 5.30 -18.62 -0.61
CA THR A 145 3.83 -18.56 -0.58
C THR A 145 3.24 -18.36 -1.96
N ALA A 146 3.80 -17.45 -2.77
CA ALA A 146 3.35 -17.22 -4.14
C ALA A 146 3.52 -18.45 -5.04
N VAL A 147 4.64 -19.16 -4.92
CA VAL A 147 4.92 -20.39 -5.68
C VAL A 147 4.00 -21.53 -5.24
N VAL A 148 3.76 -21.70 -3.94
CA VAL A 148 2.81 -22.69 -3.42
C VAL A 148 1.41 -22.40 -3.93
N MET A 149 0.96 -21.14 -3.85
CA MET A 149 -0.32 -20.70 -4.38
C MET A 149 -0.45 -20.98 -5.88
N GLU A 150 0.58 -20.62 -6.67
CA GLU A 150 0.60 -20.90 -8.11
C GLU A 150 0.46 -22.40 -8.38
N ARG A 151 1.26 -23.24 -7.71
CA ARG A 151 1.28 -24.68 -7.98
C ARG A 151 0.01 -25.39 -7.57
N VAL A 152 -0.52 -25.05 -6.40
CA VAL A 152 -1.66 -25.77 -5.79
C VAL A 152 -2.98 -25.30 -6.38
N ALA A 153 -3.14 -23.99 -6.60
CA ALA A 153 -4.44 -23.44 -6.93
C ALA A 153 -4.57 -22.96 -8.38
N TYR A 154 -3.56 -22.28 -8.93
CA TYR A 154 -3.71 -21.64 -10.24
C TYR A 154 -3.24 -22.50 -11.41
N ARG A 155 -2.15 -23.24 -11.24
CA ARG A 155 -1.58 -24.11 -12.28
C ARG A 155 -2.56 -25.18 -12.77
N PRO A 156 -3.35 -25.85 -11.91
CA PRO A 156 -4.36 -26.81 -12.35
C PRO A 156 -5.50 -26.17 -13.16
N LEU A 157 -5.74 -24.87 -12.98
CA LEU A 157 -6.86 -24.13 -13.56
C LEU A 157 -6.51 -23.36 -14.84
N ARG A 158 -5.31 -23.54 -15.39
CA ARG A 158 -4.85 -22.82 -16.60
C ARG A 158 -5.73 -23.01 -17.83
N GLY A 159 -6.44 -24.13 -17.93
CA GLY A 159 -7.39 -24.42 -19.01
C GLY A 159 -8.85 -24.06 -18.69
N ALA A 160 -9.14 -23.56 -17.49
CA ALA A 160 -10.49 -23.31 -17.03
C ALA A 160 -11.04 -21.96 -17.54
N PRO A 161 -12.37 -21.78 -17.62
CA PRO A 161 -12.98 -20.46 -17.86
C PRO A 161 -12.48 -19.41 -16.86
N ARG A 162 -12.29 -18.17 -17.31
CA ARG A 162 -11.69 -17.06 -16.51
C ARG A 162 -12.37 -16.79 -15.17
N LEU A 163 -13.64 -17.15 -15.02
CA LEU A 163 -14.38 -17.02 -13.77
C LEU A 163 -13.87 -17.97 -12.67
N ILE A 164 -13.38 -19.16 -13.04
CA ILE A 164 -12.96 -20.17 -12.07
C ILE A 164 -11.69 -19.73 -11.31
N PRO A 165 -10.59 -19.30 -11.98
CA PRO A 165 -9.42 -18.74 -11.29
C PRO A 165 -9.74 -17.53 -10.42
N LEU A 166 -10.73 -16.71 -10.80
CA LEU A 166 -11.19 -15.56 -10.00
C LEU A 166 -11.77 -16.03 -8.66
N ILE A 167 -12.71 -16.98 -8.70
CA ILE A 167 -13.34 -17.54 -7.49
C ILE A 167 -12.28 -18.25 -6.62
N THR A 168 -11.39 -19.02 -7.24
CA THR A 168 -10.28 -19.66 -6.55
C THR A 168 -9.38 -18.65 -5.86
N SER A 169 -9.06 -17.53 -6.51
CA SER A 169 -8.25 -16.48 -5.92
C SER A 169 -8.89 -15.86 -4.68
N ILE A 170 -10.21 -15.62 -4.71
CA ILE A 170 -10.96 -15.16 -3.53
C ILE A 170 -10.88 -16.19 -2.40
N GLY A 171 -11.08 -17.48 -2.72
CA GLY A 171 -10.99 -18.58 -1.75
C GLY A 171 -9.61 -18.67 -1.08
N ILE A 172 -8.53 -18.55 -1.85
CA ILE A 172 -7.17 -18.51 -1.31
C ILE A 172 -6.97 -17.28 -0.44
N SER A 173 -7.49 -16.11 -0.85
CA SER A 173 -7.33 -14.88 -0.08
C SER A 173 -7.87 -15.06 1.34
N PHE A 174 -9.11 -15.54 1.44
CA PHE A 174 -9.72 -15.84 2.75
C PHE A 174 -8.99 -16.96 3.49
N PHE A 175 -8.49 -17.98 2.79
CA PHE A 175 -7.73 -19.04 3.45
C PHE A 175 -6.45 -18.49 4.10
N ILE A 176 -5.62 -17.75 3.37
CA ILE A 176 -4.37 -17.18 3.91
C ILE A 176 -4.67 -16.19 5.03
N GLN A 177 -5.69 -15.34 4.87
CA GLN A 177 -6.11 -14.40 5.89
C GLN A 177 -6.55 -15.11 7.18
N ASN A 178 -7.43 -16.10 7.08
CA ASN A 178 -7.91 -16.84 8.25
C ASN A 178 -6.80 -17.66 8.93
N VAL A 179 -5.91 -18.29 8.15
CA VAL A 179 -4.73 -18.96 8.71
C VAL A 179 -3.87 -17.97 9.48
N SER A 180 -3.65 -16.76 8.93
CA SER A 180 -2.87 -15.72 9.60
C SER A 180 -3.52 -15.25 10.89
N VAL A 181 -4.85 -15.07 10.90
CA VAL A 181 -5.63 -14.74 12.11
C VAL A 181 -5.56 -15.86 13.15
N VAL A 182 -5.62 -17.13 12.75
CA VAL A 182 -5.49 -18.27 13.68
C VAL A 182 -4.09 -18.33 14.29
N LEU A 183 -3.05 -18.08 13.49
CA LEU A 183 -1.66 -18.17 13.94
C LEU A 183 -1.22 -16.97 14.80
N LEU A 184 -1.67 -15.77 14.47
CA LEU A 184 -1.16 -14.52 15.06
C LEU A 184 -2.21 -13.77 15.89
N GLY A 185 -3.49 -14.11 15.76
CA GLY A 185 -4.61 -13.38 16.34
C GLY A 185 -5.06 -12.21 15.45
N PRO A 186 -6.27 -11.66 15.70
CA PRO A 186 -6.86 -10.59 14.90
C PRO A 186 -6.34 -9.18 15.25
N GLY A 187 -5.57 -9.03 16.32
CA GLY A 187 -5.09 -7.74 16.81
C GLY A 187 -4.01 -7.12 15.93
N ALA A 188 -3.95 -5.78 15.92
CA ALA A 188 -2.87 -5.04 15.27
C ALA A 188 -1.51 -5.48 15.80
N LYS A 189 -0.54 -5.66 14.90
CA LYS A 189 0.81 -6.09 15.21
C LYS A 189 1.78 -4.97 14.87
N SER A 190 2.62 -4.61 15.84
CA SER A 190 3.62 -3.56 15.69
C SER A 190 5.02 -4.16 15.51
N TYR A 191 5.85 -3.41 14.80
CA TYR A 191 7.29 -3.65 14.77
C TYR A 191 7.93 -3.14 16.06
N PRO A 192 9.08 -3.70 16.47
CA PRO A 192 9.84 -3.15 17.58
C PRO A 192 10.32 -1.73 17.24
N ASP A 193 10.53 -0.92 18.28
CA ASP A 193 11.03 0.43 18.12
C ASP A 193 12.37 0.44 17.38
N LEU A 194 12.52 1.38 16.47
CA LEU A 194 13.75 1.54 15.70
C LEU A 194 14.84 2.15 16.59
N PRO A 195 16.12 1.82 16.35
CA PRO A 195 17.21 2.47 17.07
C PRO A 195 17.15 4.01 16.93
N SER A 196 17.44 4.73 18.00
CA SER A 196 17.29 6.20 18.06
C SER A 196 18.02 6.93 16.94
N TRP A 197 19.23 6.51 16.60
CA TRP A 197 20.06 7.04 15.50
C TRP A 197 19.44 6.82 14.09
N TRP A 198 18.50 5.89 13.95
CA TRP A 198 17.74 5.65 12.71
C TRP A 198 16.45 6.45 12.64
N THR A 199 15.87 6.79 13.79
CA THR A 199 14.72 7.69 13.90
C THR A 199 15.11 9.16 13.86
N GLU A 200 16.40 9.47 13.99
CA GLU A 200 16.92 10.83 13.86
C GLU A 200 16.58 11.44 12.49
N THR A 201 15.99 12.63 12.55
CA THR A 201 15.76 13.48 11.39
C THR A 201 17.10 14.01 10.89
N GLN A 202 17.37 13.86 9.60
CA GLN A 202 18.52 14.50 8.97
C GLN A 202 18.06 15.71 8.18
N SER A 203 18.71 16.85 8.42
CA SER A 203 18.57 18.04 7.59
C SER A 203 19.35 17.86 6.29
N ILE A 204 18.65 17.54 5.20
CA ILE A 204 19.20 17.56 3.85
C ILE A 204 18.90 18.93 3.26
N TRP A 205 19.91 19.81 3.25
CA TRP A 205 19.83 21.21 2.81
C TRP A 205 18.78 22.04 3.57
N PHE A 206 17.52 21.94 3.15
CA PHE A 206 16.37 22.68 3.66
C PHE A 206 15.23 21.74 4.11
N LEU A 207 15.44 20.41 4.04
CA LEU A 207 14.43 19.43 4.41
C LEU A 207 14.87 18.56 5.58
N ASP A 208 14.08 18.55 6.63
CA ASP A 208 14.18 17.68 7.80
C ASP A 208 13.45 16.35 7.54
N VAL A 209 14.23 15.36 7.09
CA VAL A 209 13.68 14.07 6.68
C VAL A 209 14.08 12.95 7.64
N GLN A 210 13.10 12.18 8.12
CA GLN A 210 13.37 10.91 8.81
C GLN A 210 14.01 9.90 7.85
N ARG A 211 15.11 9.27 8.27
CA ARG A 211 15.86 8.29 7.45
C ARG A 211 14.99 7.12 6.97
N THR A 212 13.98 6.72 7.76
CA THR A 212 13.01 5.69 7.40
C THR A 212 12.21 6.04 6.15
N ARG A 213 11.76 7.29 6.03
CA ARG A 213 10.96 7.78 4.89
C ARG A 213 11.83 7.91 3.64
N LEU A 214 13.08 8.34 3.78
CA LEU A 214 14.04 8.34 2.66
C LEU A 214 14.27 6.94 2.13
N LEU A 215 14.47 5.95 3.01
CA LEU A 215 14.67 4.57 2.60
C LEU A 215 13.48 4.05 1.81
N VAL A 216 12.26 4.29 2.28
CA VAL A 216 11.03 3.88 1.56
C VAL A 216 10.98 4.48 0.16
N VAL A 217 11.25 5.78 0.03
CA VAL A 217 11.26 6.46 -1.28
C VAL A 217 12.38 5.94 -2.17
N LEU A 218 13.58 5.70 -1.62
CA LEU A 218 14.72 5.16 -2.37
C LEU A 218 14.45 3.74 -2.87
N VAL A 219 13.95 2.86 -2.00
CA VAL A 219 13.57 1.49 -2.36
C VAL A 219 12.48 1.52 -3.44
N ALA A 220 11.51 2.41 -3.31
CA ALA A 220 10.46 2.58 -4.31
C ALA A 220 10.99 3.11 -5.65
N GLY A 221 12.02 3.96 -5.64
CA GLY A 221 12.67 4.45 -6.86
C GLY A 221 13.56 3.43 -7.55
N VAL A 222 14.06 2.42 -6.83
CA VAL A 222 14.95 1.37 -7.38
C VAL A 222 14.17 0.16 -7.90
N SER A 223 12.95 -0.08 -7.39
CA SER A 223 12.11 -1.25 -7.74
C SER A 223 11.32 -1.04 -9.02
#